data_AF-A0A8X6H346-F1
#
_entry.id   AF-A0A8X6H346-F1
#
_cell.length_a   1.000
_cell.length_b   1.000
_cell.length_c   1.000
_cell.angle_alpha   90.00
_cell.angle_beta   90.00
_cell.angle_gamma   90.00
#
_symmetry.space_group_name_H-M   'P 1'
#
loop_
_entity.id
_entity.type
_entity.pdbx_description
1 polymer ?
#
loop_
_entity_poly.entity_id
_entity_poly.type
_entity_poly.pdbx_seq_one_letter_code
_entity_poly.pdbx_strand_id
1 'polypeptide(L)'
;MVQNNLPIRFKSIHIVNEGTVFHYAWSLVSLLLSAKIRNRTHVHGDKKEEIQKYIPKEIIPREFGGDLISYNDDDWLTKEVDKFYDEYLKMLKAFNS
;
A
#
# COMPACT_ATOMS: atom_id res chain seq x y z
N MET A 1 -13.42 -6.44 -8.31
CA MET A 1 -13.33 -5.07 -8.87
C MET A 1 -11.91 -4.47 -8.87
N VAL A 2 -10.92 -5.03 -8.15
CA VAL A 2 -9.52 -4.52 -8.14
C VAL A 2 -8.62 -5.11 -9.24
N GLN A 3 -8.97 -6.27 -9.82
CA GLN A 3 -8.18 -6.88 -10.88
C GLN A 3 -8.53 -6.28 -12.24
N ASN A 4 -7.55 -5.61 -12.87
CA ASN A 4 -7.55 -5.11 -14.25
C ASN A 4 -8.30 -3.80 -14.54
N ASN A 5 -8.87 -3.12 -13.54
CA ASN A 5 -9.60 -1.85 -13.75
C ASN A 5 -8.79 -0.60 -13.38
N LEU A 6 -7.59 -0.77 -12.82
CA LEU A 6 -6.68 0.34 -12.53
C LEU A 6 -5.51 0.28 -13.52
N PRO A 7 -5.18 1.37 -14.22
CA PRO A 7 -4.01 1.44 -15.12
C PRO A 7 -2.69 1.54 -14.33
N ILE A 8 -2.56 0.74 -13.26
CA ILE A 8 -1.45 0.74 -12.32
C ILE A 8 -0.82 -0.66 -12.33
N ARG A 9 0.50 -0.70 -12.55
CA ARG A 9 1.27 -1.94 -12.50
C ARG A 9 1.95 -2.08 -11.14
N PHE A 10 1.33 -2.83 -10.24
CA PHE A 10 1.94 -3.18 -8.95
C PHE A 10 3.28 -3.93 -9.17
N LYS A 11 4.42 -3.39 -8.71
CA LYS A 11 5.72 -4.08 -8.81
C LYS A 11 5.86 -5.14 -7.71
N SER A 12 5.62 -4.72 -6.48
CA SER A 12 5.58 -5.54 -5.27
C SER A 12 4.65 -4.89 -4.25
N ILE A 13 4.12 -5.69 -3.32
CA ILE A 13 3.32 -5.28 -2.18
C ILE A 13 4.05 -5.83 -0.95
N HIS A 14 4.41 -4.97 0.00
CA HIS A 14 5.12 -5.37 1.21
C HIS A 14 4.27 -5.04 2.42
N ILE A 15 4.04 -6.05 3.27
CA ILE A 15 3.23 -5.94 4.47
C ILE A 15 4.16 -6.21 5.65
N VAL A 16 4.18 -5.28 6.59
CA VAL A 16 5.06 -5.28 7.77
C VAL A 16 4.21 -5.13 9.02
N ASN A 17 4.70 -5.65 10.15
CA ASN A 17 4.04 -5.54 11.45
C ASN A 17 2.60 -6.09 11.42
N GLU A 18 2.36 -7.15 10.66
CA GLU A 18 1.05 -7.79 10.57
C GLU A 18 0.77 -8.70 11.77
N GLY A 19 -0.44 -8.58 12.32
CA GLY A 19 -0.90 -9.48 13.39
C GLY A 19 -1.57 -10.75 12.84
N THR A 20 -1.85 -11.70 13.72
CA THR A 20 -2.48 -12.99 13.39
C THR A 20 -3.79 -12.84 12.59
N VAL A 21 -4.58 -11.79 12.88
CA VAL A 21 -5.82 -11.48 12.16
C VAL A 21 -5.57 -11.25 10.67
N PHE A 22 -4.46 -10.59 10.31
CA PHE A 22 -4.12 -10.34 8.92
C PHE A 22 -3.88 -11.64 8.15
N HIS A 23 -3.20 -12.61 8.75
CA HIS A 23 -2.96 -13.91 8.08
C HIS A 23 -4.26 -14.65 7.76
N TYR A 24 -5.25 -14.62 8.66
CA TYR A 24 -6.57 -15.18 8.40
C TYR A 24 -7.32 -14.42 7.30
N ALA A 25 -7.28 -13.09 7.31
CA ALA A 25 -7.89 -12.31 6.23
C ALA A 25 -7.20 -12.58 4.89
N TRP A 26 -5.87 -12.68 4.87
CA TRP A 26 -5.09 -12.96 3.68
C TRP A 26 -5.36 -14.34 3.10
N SER A 27 -5.56 -15.37 3.93
CA SER A 27 -5.90 -16.71 3.44
C SER A 27 -7.23 -16.74 2.68
N LEU A 28 -8.18 -15.89 3.07
CA LEU A 28 -9.45 -15.72 2.36
C LEU A 28 -9.31 -14.85 1.10
N VAL A 29 -8.67 -13.68 1.23
CA VAL A 29 -8.54 -12.72 0.13
C VAL A 29 -7.64 -13.26 -0.99
N SER A 30 -6.57 -13.96 -0.64
CA SER A 30 -5.59 -14.47 -1.62
C SER A 30 -6.19 -15.46 -2.62
N LEU A 31 -7.27 -16.16 -2.25
CA LEU A 31 -8.01 -17.05 -3.15
C LEU A 31 -8.69 -16.29 -4.30
N LEU A 32 -9.10 -15.04 -4.05
CA LEU A 32 -9.68 -14.14 -5.04
C LEU A 32 -8.61 -13.42 -5.86
N LEU A 33 -7.33 -13.53 -5.47
CA LEU A 33 -6.22 -12.87 -6.12
C LEU A 33 -5.60 -13.70 -7.25
N SER A 34 -5.27 -13.05 -8.36
CA SER A 34 -4.51 -13.68 -9.43
C SER A 34 -3.13 -14.14 -8.91
N ALA A 35 -2.58 -15.19 -9.51
CA ALA A 35 -1.25 -15.69 -9.15
C ALA A 35 -0.18 -14.58 -9.24
N LYS A 36 -0.36 -13.64 -10.17
CA LYS A 36 0.52 -12.47 -10.34
C LYS A 36 0.50 -11.53 -9.14
N ILE A 37 -0.67 -11.25 -8.56
CA ILE A 37 -0.75 -10.39 -7.36
C ILE A 37 -0.21 -11.16 -6.15
N ARG A 38 -0.60 -12.43 -5.98
CA ARG A 38 -0.09 -13.29 -4.90
C ARG A 38 1.44 -13.35 -4.87
N ASN A 39 2.08 -13.58 -6.02
CA ASN A 39 3.55 -13.66 -6.13
C ASN A 39 4.26 -12.32 -5.89
N ARG A 40 3.54 -11.21 -5.94
CA ARG A 40 4.08 -9.86 -5.69
C ARG A 40 3.85 -9.40 -4.25
N THR A 41 3.04 -10.11 -3.47
CA THR A 41 2.81 -9.79 -2.07
C THR A 41 3.83 -10.51 -1.20
N HIS A 42 4.54 -9.74 -0.39
CA HIS A 42 5.54 -10.19 0.57
C HIS A 42 5.07 -9.78 1.97
N VAL A 43 5.06 -10.73 2.89
CA VAL A 43 4.58 -10.56 4.26
C VAL A 43 5.79 -10.81 5.18
N HIS A 44 6.19 -9.79 5.94
CA HIS A 44 7.49 -9.74 6.60
C HIS A 44 7.44 -9.99 8.12
N GLY A 45 6.25 -9.96 8.73
CA GLY A 45 6.09 -10.10 10.18
C GLY A 45 6.61 -8.88 10.94
N ASP A 46 7.05 -9.15 12.17
CA ASP A 46 7.66 -8.17 13.07
C ASP A 46 9.09 -7.78 12.65
N LYS A 47 9.64 -8.40 11.60
CA LYS A 47 11.01 -8.13 11.11
C LYS A 47 11.01 -6.91 10.21
N LYS A 48 10.92 -5.73 10.82
CA LYS A 48 10.91 -4.44 10.12
C LYS A 48 12.15 -4.24 9.26
N GLU A 49 13.30 -4.83 9.61
CA GLU A 49 14.53 -4.70 8.82
C GLU A 49 14.49 -5.48 7.49
N GLU A 50 13.61 -6.48 7.33
CA GLU A 50 13.53 -7.27 6.08
C GLU A 50 13.06 -6.43 4.88
N ILE A 51 12.28 -5.36 5.11
CA ILE A 51 11.85 -4.46 4.04
C ILE A 51 13.03 -3.69 3.41
N GLN A 52 14.10 -3.50 4.17
CA GLN A 52 15.31 -2.80 3.71
C GLN A 52 16.06 -3.57 2.62
N LYS A 53 15.78 -4.87 2.45
CA LYS A 53 16.29 -5.68 1.33
C LYS A 53 15.65 -5.30 -0.01
N TYR A 54 14.50 -4.63 0.04
CA TYR A 54 13.70 -4.28 -1.14
C TYR A 54 13.69 -2.77 -1.41
N ILE A 55 13.83 -1.95 -0.36
CA ILE A 55 13.70 -0.49 -0.42
C ILE A 55 14.84 0.15 0.39
N PRO A 56 15.52 1.19 -0.13
CA PRO A 56 16.57 1.91 0.60
C PRO A 56 16.06 2.53 1.92
N LYS A 57 16.90 2.53 2.95
CA LYS A 57 16.55 3.02 4.30
C LYS A 57 16.16 4.50 4.32
N GLU A 58 16.80 5.29 3.47
CA GLU A 58 16.68 6.74 3.43
C GLU A 58 15.28 7.23 3.05
N ILE A 59 14.48 6.36 2.41
CA ILE A 59 13.11 6.66 1.99
C ILE A 59 12.05 5.91 2.81
N ILE A 60 12.46 5.07 3.75
CA ILE A 60 11.56 4.36 4.65
C ILE A 60 11.37 5.21 5.92
N PRO A 61 10.12 5.47 6.36
CA PRO A 61 9.86 6.14 7.63
C PRO A 61 10.50 5.44 8.83
N ARG A 62 10.90 6.21 9.83
CA ARG A 62 11.64 5.70 10.99
C ARG A 62 10.88 4.64 11.78
N GLU A 63 9.56 4.76 11.88
CA GLU A 63 8.64 3.82 12.53
C GLU A 63 8.62 2.42 11.89
N PHE A 64 9.03 2.32 10.62
CA PHE A 64 9.22 1.09 9.86
C PHE A 64 10.69 0.66 9.76
N GLY A 65 11.58 1.27 10.56
CA GLY A 65 12.98 0.92 10.64
C GLY A 65 13.88 1.59 9.58
N GLY A 66 13.45 2.69 8.98
CA GLY A 66 14.28 3.49 8.06
C GLY A 66 14.86 4.76 8.68
N ASP A 67 15.42 5.61 7.82
CA ASP A 67 16.10 6.86 8.18
C ASP A 67 15.32 8.12 7.74
N LEU A 68 14.10 7.95 7.19
CA LEU A 68 13.26 9.07 6.81
C LEU A 68 12.64 9.72 8.06
N ILE A 69 13.20 10.86 8.45
CA ILE A 69 12.83 11.59 9.68
C ILE A 69 11.64 12.55 9.47
N SER A 70 11.43 13.02 8.24
CA SER A 70 10.44 14.07 7.92
C SER A 70 9.14 13.55 7.30
N TYR A 71 8.84 12.25 7.46
CA TYR A 71 7.57 11.72 6.96
C TYR A 71 6.43 12.23 7.84
N ASN A 72 5.46 12.92 7.22
CA ASN A 72 4.24 13.40 7.86
C ASN A 72 3.06 13.07 6.93
N ASP A 73 2.18 12.19 7.40
CA ASP A 73 0.98 11.75 6.67
C ASP A 73 0.08 12.94 6.28
N ASP A 74 -0.07 13.93 7.18
CA ASP A 74 -0.90 15.11 6.95
C ASP A 74 -0.31 15.97 5.82
N ASP A 75 1.02 16.09 5.77
CA ASP A 75 1.70 16.88 4.75
C ASP A 75 1.53 16.26 3.36
N TRP A 76 1.60 14.93 3.26
CA TRP A 76 1.36 14.22 2.00
C TRP A 76 -0.10 14.33 1.55
N LEU A 77 -1.06 14.16 2.46
CA LEU A 77 -2.49 14.30 2.18
C LEU A 77 -2.78 15.70 1.61
N THR A 78 -2.35 16.76 2.30
CA THR A 78 -2.63 18.13 1.87
C THR A 78 -1.88 18.52 0.60
N LYS A 79 -0.62 18.10 0.42
CA LYS A 79 0.17 18.51 -0.75
C LYS A 79 -0.18 17.71 -1.99
N GLU A 80 -0.49 16.43 -1.88
CA GLU A 80 -0.65 15.57 -3.05
C GLU A 80 -2.11 15.19 -3.28
N VAL A 81 -2.85 14.81 -2.25
CA VAL A 81 -4.22 14.28 -2.40
C VAL A 81 -5.25 15.40 -2.55
N ASP A 82 -5.17 16.46 -1.73
CA ASP A 82 -6.16 17.55 -1.74
C ASP A 82 -6.27 18.24 -3.11
N LYS A 83 -5.16 18.32 -3.85
CA LYS A 83 -5.12 18.88 -5.22
C LYS A 83 -6.08 18.17 -6.19
N PHE A 84 -6.33 16.88 -5.97
CA PHE A 84 -7.21 16.06 -6.82
C PHE A 84 -8.60 15.86 -6.21
N TYR A 85 -8.86 16.38 -5.00
CA TYR A 85 -10.07 16.07 -4.25
C TYR A 85 -11.34 16.55 -4.97
N ASP A 86 -11.33 17.77 -5.51
CA ASP A 86 -12.47 18.31 -6.26
C ASP A 86 -12.77 17.51 -7.55
N GLU A 87 -11.74 17.04 -8.23
CA GLU A 87 -11.87 16.22 -9.44
C GLU A 87 -12.37 14.81 -9.09
N TYR A 88 -11.85 14.23 -8.01
CA TYR A 88 -12.34 12.97 -7.47
C TYR A 88 -13.83 13.04 -7.10
N LEU A 89 -14.28 14.11 -6.44
CA LEU A 89 -15.70 14.31 -6.11
C LEU A 89 -16.58 14.43 -7.38
N LYS A 90 -16.07 15.04 -8.46
CA LYS A 90 -16.78 15.09 -9.75
C LYS A 90 -16.90 13.70 -10.38
N MET A 91 -15.83 12.92 -10.37
CA MET A 91 -15.84 11.53 -10.86
C MET A 91 -16.83 10.66 -10.08
N LEU A 92 -16.83 10.76 -8.75
CA LEU A 92 -17.76 10.00 -7.90
C LEU A 92 -19.24 10.32 -8.20
N LYS A 93 -19.55 11.60 -8.43
CA LYS A 93 -20.92 12.01 -8.79
C LYS A 93 -21.33 11.47 -10.16
N ALA A 94 -20.43 11.50 -11.14
CA ALA A 94 -20.67 10.97 -12.48
C ALA A 94 -20.80 9.44 -12.52
N PHE A 95 -20.16 8.71 -11.60
CA PHE A 95 -20.26 7.26 -11.51
C PHE A 95 -21.55 6.79 -10.82
N ASN A 96 -22.16 7.65 -9.99
CA ASN A 96 -23.39 7.36 -9.24
C ASN A 96 -24.65 7.98 -9.88
N SER A 97 -24.53 8.60 -11.06
CA SER A 97 -25.62 9.13 -11.88
C SER A 97 -25.88 8.24 -13.08
#